data_AF-A0A9X1MX37-F1
#
_entry.id   AF-A0A9X1MX37-F1
#
_cell.length_a   1.000
_cell.length_b   1.000
_cell.length_c   1.000
_cell.angle_alpha   90.00
_cell.angle_beta   90.00
_cell.angle_gamma   90.00
#
_symmetry.space_group_name_H-M   'P 1'
#
loop_
_entity.id
_entity.type
_entity.pdbx_description
1 polymer ?
#
loop_
_entity_poly.entity_id
_entity_poly.type
_entity_poly.pdbx_seq_one_letter_code
_entity_poly.pdbx_strand_id
1 'polypeptide(L)'
;MSKITDYKNGSVCLTDKRCNLNSEPASFTVEKDKEPGVSGPLRIGTSISDTFILQYYEGFPSQDIAWGAIQSDSEWKMLATIKNRYGEVLFGSPLVAKDVSAPLIKYINAIFTQDVMRQPAKFNLLVDHDSNVVSLLSVLKIKPYQLPGQFEKTPIGGKIVFERWKDKVNDKNLMKIEYLYQTREQIRFGDKLTLNHPPKRVVLEMADCPVDANGFCSFDNFSKVLSSLQTSSPKTE
;
A
#
# COMPACT_ATOMS: atom_id res chain seq x y z
N MET A 1 -9.18 -19.61 5.75
CA MET A 1 -7.93 -20.10 5.13
C MET A 1 -7.79 -21.61 5.19
N SER A 2 -7.66 -22.23 6.38
CA SER A 2 -7.40 -23.68 6.50
C SER A 2 -8.42 -24.57 5.81
N LYS A 3 -9.70 -24.18 5.79
CA LYS A 3 -10.76 -24.88 5.05
C LYS A 3 -10.59 -24.76 3.53
N ILE A 4 -10.23 -23.57 3.03
CA ILE A 4 -10.08 -23.30 1.59
C ILE A 4 -8.91 -24.08 1.02
N THR A 5 -7.79 -24.14 1.75
CA THR A 5 -6.58 -24.85 1.31
C THR A 5 -6.52 -26.31 1.72
N ASP A 6 -7.60 -26.84 2.31
CA ASP A 6 -7.65 -28.17 2.93
C ASP A 6 -6.38 -28.51 3.76
N TYR A 7 -5.98 -27.58 4.64
CA TYR A 7 -4.66 -27.57 5.29
C TYR A 7 -4.33 -28.88 6.03
N LYS A 8 -5.35 -29.54 6.60
CA LYS A 8 -5.23 -30.83 7.30
C LYS A 8 -4.76 -31.99 6.39
N ASN A 9 -4.94 -31.86 5.08
CA ASN A 9 -4.51 -32.84 4.09
C ASN A 9 -3.30 -32.35 3.28
N GLY A 10 -2.78 -31.15 3.58
CA GLY A 10 -1.58 -30.62 2.97
C GLY A 10 -0.31 -31.34 3.45
N SER A 11 0.76 -31.25 2.65
CA SER A 11 2.05 -31.90 2.95
C SER A 11 2.54 -31.58 4.36
N VAL A 12 2.50 -30.31 4.77
CA VAL A 12 2.94 -29.84 6.11
C VAL A 12 2.23 -30.60 7.26
N CYS A 13 0.94 -30.90 7.14
CA CYS A 13 0.24 -31.68 8.15
C CYS A 13 0.62 -33.17 8.07
N LEU A 14 0.67 -33.73 6.86
CA LEU A 14 0.92 -35.17 6.67
C LEU A 14 2.35 -35.57 7.06
N THR A 15 3.35 -34.75 6.74
CA THR A 15 4.77 -35.00 7.00
C THR A 15 5.21 -34.46 8.36
N ASP A 16 4.97 -33.18 8.63
CA ASP A 16 5.53 -32.48 9.81
C ASP A 16 4.59 -32.50 11.01
N LYS A 17 3.39 -33.09 10.86
CA LYS A 17 2.32 -33.15 11.87
C LYS A 17 1.84 -31.78 12.37
N ARG A 18 2.11 -30.72 11.60
CA ARG A 18 1.63 -29.36 11.85
C ARG A 18 0.33 -29.12 11.08
N CYS A 19 -0.79 -29.43 11.72
CA CYS A 19 -2.10 -29.48 11.05
C CYS A 19 -3.01 -28.29 11.34
N ASN A 20 -2.58 -27.37 12.20
CA ASN A 20 -3.33 -26.17 12.53
C ASN A 20 -2.56 -24.92 12.10
N LEU A 21 -2.99 -24.31 10.99
CA LEU A 21 -2.41 -23.07 10.47
C LEU A 21 -2.29 -21.97 11.53
N ASN A 22 -3.26 -21.85 12.45
CA ASN A 22 -3.24 -20.81 13.48
C ASN A 22 -2.21 -21.07 14.59
N SER A 23 -1.72 -22.30 14.71
CA SER A 23 -0.72 -22.71 15.71
C SER A 23 0.69 -22.81 15.12
N GLU A 24 0.89 -22.40 13.88
CA GLU A 24 2.23 -22.36 13.30
C GLU A 24 3.13 -21.42 14.10
N PRO A 25 4.38 -21.81 14.40
CA PRO A 25 5.33 -20.94 15.08
C PRO A 25 5.50 -19.63 14.29
N ALA A 26 5.44 -18.50 15.00
CA ALA A 26 5.57 -17.18 14.41
C ALA A 26 6.73 -16.43 15.05
N SER A 27 7.54 -15.78 14.23
CA SER A 27 8.64 -14.92 14.66
C SER A 27 8.73 -13.71 13.73
N PHE A 28 9.17 -12.58 14.29
CA PHE A 28 9.57 -11.40 13.52
C PHE A 28 11.08 -11.43 13.33
N THR A 29 11.54 -11.03 12.15
CA THR A 29 12.97 -10.91 11.82
C THR A 29 13.26 -9.49 11.34
N VAL A 30 14.19 -8.82 12.00
CA VAL A 30 14.74 -7.53 11.56
C VAL A 30 16.25 -7.70 11.49
N GLU A 31 16.77 -7.73 10.28
CA GLU A 31 18.19 -7.90 10.00
C GLU A 31 18.67 -6.71 9.20
N LYS A 32 19.91 -6.29 9.45
CA LYS A 32 20.53 -5.19 8.71
C LYS A 32 20.53 -5.51 7.21
N ASP A 33 20.21 -4.51 6.39
CA ASP A 33 20.21 -4.58 4.92
C ASP A 33 19.22 -5.61 4.32
N LYS A 34 18.22 -6.03 5.11
CA LYS A 34 17.13 -6.91 4.65
C LYS A 34 15.76 -6.33 4.97
N GLU A 35 14.75 -6.75 4.22
CA GLU A 35 13.37 -6.40 4.54
C GLU A 35 12.95 -6.97 5.91
N PRO A 36 12.11 -6.25 6.68
CA PRO A 36 11.48 -6.81 7.87
C PRO A 36 10.64 -8.03 7.47
N GLY A 37 10.80 -9.11 8.22
CA GLY A 37 10.17 -10.39 7.94
C GLY A 37 9.27 -10.87 9.07
N VAL A 38 8.32 -11.74 8.72
CA VAL A 38 7.52 -12.50 9.66
C VAL A 38 7.38 -13.93 9.16
N SER A 39 7.45 -14.90 10.08
CA SER A 39 7.16 -16.31 9.84
C SER A 39 5.81 -16.70 10.44
N GLY A 40 5.32 -17.90 10.11
CA GLY A 40 4.10 -18.45 10.70
C GLY A 40 2.80 -18.04 9.99
N PRO A 41 1.66 -18.02 10.73
CA PRO A 41 0.33 -17.97 10.13
C PRO A 41 0.09 -16.72 9.28
N LEU A 42 0.64 -15.57 9.69
CA LEU A 42 0.47 -14.31 8.97
C LEU A 42 1.18 -14.34 7.60
N ARG A 43 2.38 -14.90 7.52
CA ARG A 43 3.13 -15.07 6.26
C ARG A 43 2.43 -16.04 5.33
N ILE A 44 2.03 -17.21 5.84
CA ILE A 44 1.31 -18.22 5.05
C ILE A 44 -0.03 -17.64 4.56
N GLY A 45 -0.75 -16.99 5.45
CA GLY A 45 -2.05 -16.37 5.16
C GLY A 45 -1.96 -15.27 4.11
N THR A 46 -0.94 -14.39 4.16
CA THR A 46 -0.75 -13.37 3.11
C THR A 46 -0.45 -14.02 1.76
N SER A 47 0.45 -15.02 1.71
CA SER A 47 0.82 -15.69 0.46
C SER A 47 -0.38 -16.34 -0.22
N ILE A 48 -1.23 -17.02 0.55
CA ILE A 48 -2.46 -17.62 0.02
C ILE A 48 -3.46 -16.54 -0.43
N SER A 49 -3.69 -15.51 0.39
CA SER A 49 -4.63 -14.44 0.07
C SER A 49 -4.23 -13.69 -1.20
N ASP A 50 -2.95 -13.35 -1.32
CA ASP A 50 -2.37 -12.67 -2.46
C ASP A 50 -2.51 -13.51 -3.74
N THR A 51 -2.20 -14.81 -3.65
CA THR A 51 -2.40 -15.75 -4.77
C THR A 51 -3.83 -15.75 -5.27
N PHE A 52 -4.83 -15.84 -4.37
CA PHE A 52 -6.23 -15.87 -4.77
C PHE A 52 -6.70 -14.53 -5.37
N ILE A 53 -6.26 -13.41 -4.80
CA ILE A 53 -6.54 -12.07 -5.35
C ILE A 53 -5.95 -11.92 -6.75
N LEU A 54 -4.72 -12.37 -6.96
CA LEU A 54 -4.07 -12.33 -8.27
C LEU A 54 -4.76 -13.25 -9.30
N GLN A 55 -5.19 -14.46 -8.91
CA GLN A 55 -6.00 -15.31 -9.78
C GLN A 55 -7.30 -14.61 -10.22
N TYR A 56 -7.95 -13.88 -9.30
CA TYR A 56 -9.14 -13.09 -9.63
C TYR A 56 -8.84 -11.99 -10.64
N TYR A 57 -7.74 -11.25 -10.46
CA TYR A 57 -7.34 -10.19 -11.38
C TYR A 57 -6.90 -10.70 -12.74
N GLU A 58 -6.22 -11.85 -12.79
CA GLU A 58 -5.78 -12.48 -14.04
C GLU A 58 -6.95 -13.07 -14.85
N GLY A 59 -8.17 -13.02 -14.34
CA GLY A 59 -9.35 -13.44 -15.08
C GLY A 59 -9.58 -14.95 -15.08
N PHE A 60 -8.99 -15.70 -14.14
CA PHE A 60 -9.24 -17.14 -14.00
C PHE A 60 -10.75 -17.41 -13.88
N PRO A 61 -11.26 -18.53 -14.42
CA PRO A 61 -12.62 -18.98 -14.17
C PRO A 61 -12.89 -19.09 -12.66
N SER A 62 -14.10 -18.72 -12.22
CA SER A 62 -14.43 -18.64 -10.79
C SER A 62 -14.21 -19.96 -10.03
N GLN A 63 -14.39 -21.10 -10.70
CA GLN A 63 -14.14 -22.43 -10.13
C GLN A 63 -12.65 -22.75 -9.93
N ASP A 64 -11.74 -22.05 -10.61
CA ASP A 64 -10.30 -22.27 -10.50
C ASP A 64 -9.67 -21.33 -9.47
N ILE A 65 -10.31 -20.20 -9.19
CA ILE A 65 -9.89 -19.28 -8.14
C ILE A 65 -10.20 -19.91 -6.78
N ALA A 66 -9.15 -20.22 -6.01
CA ALA A 66 -9.29 -20.92 -4.73
C ALA A 66 -10.19 -22.18 -4.83
N TRP A 67 -10.17 -22.87 -5.97
CA TRP A 67 -11.02 -24.02 -6.27
C TRP A 67 -12.53 -23.74 -6.10
N GLY A 68 -12.96 -22.50 -6.37
CA GLY A 68 -14.35 -22.07 -6.21
C GLY A 68 -14.79 -21.95 -4.75
N ALA A 69 -13.88 -21.96 -3.78
CA ALA A 69 -14.26 -21.91 -2.37
C ALA A 69 -14.70 -20.52 -1.89
N ILE A 70 -14.38 -19.45 -2.63
CA ILE A 70 -14.73 -18.07 -2.25
C ILE A 70 -16.02 -17.67 -2.98
N GLN A 71 -17.08 -17.42 -2.21
CA GLN A 71 -18.45 -17.27 -2.73
C GLN A 71 -19.03 -15.88 -2.51
N SER A 72 -18.37 -15.04 -1.72
CA SER A 72 -18.92 -13.73 -1.32
C SER A 72 -17.86 -12.63 -1.19
N ASP A 73 -18.32 -11.38 -1.34
CA ASP A 73 -17.49 -10.19 -1.14
C ASP A 73 -16.95 -10.06 0.29
N SER A 74 -17.67 -10.57 1.29
CA SER A 74 -17.21 -10.58 2.69
C SER A 74 -16.03 -11.53 2.89
N GLU A 75 -16.04 -12.70 2.25
CA GLU A 75 -14.91 -13.63 2.26
C GLU A 75 -13.69 -13.03 1.57
N TRP A 76 -13.87 -12.37 0.42
CA TRP A 76 -12.80 -11.62 -0.25
C TRP A 76 -12.21 -10.54 0.65
N LYS A 77 -13.05 -9.74 1.32
CA LYS A 77 -12.59 -8.71 2.26
C LYS A 77 -11.84 -9.31 3.44
N MET A 78 -12.25 -10.48 3.93
CA MET A 78 -11.57 -11.17 5.02
C MET A 78 -10.18 -11.65 4.60
N LEU A 79 -10.04 -12.24 3.40
CA LEU A 79 -8.75 -12.64 2.84
C LEU A 79 -7.84 -11.42 2.62
N ALA A 80 -8.35 -10.38 1.97
CA ALA A 80 -7.59 -9.16 1.74
C ALA A 80 -7.16 -8.47 3.05
N THR A 81 -7.95 -8.58 4.12
CA THR A 81 -7.54 -8.09 5.45
C THR A 81 -6.26 -8.75 5.93
N ILE A 82 -6.04 -10.04 5.67
CA ILE A 82 -4.80 -10.73 6.05
C ILE A 82 -3.61 -10.14 5.30
N LYS A 83 -3.73 -9.97 3.97
CA LYS A 83 -2.71 -9.31 3.13
C LYS A 83 -2.42 -7.88 3.62
N ASN A 84 -3.47 -7.09 3.85
CA ASN A 84 -3.35 -5.72 4.31
C ASN A 84 -2.64 -5.64 5.68
N ARG A 85 -3.01 -6.51 6.63
CA ARG A 85 -2.38 -6.57 7.96
C ARG A 85 -0.92 -7.03 7.89
N TYR A 86 -0.59 -7.96 7.00
CA TYR A 86 0.80 -8.35 6.77
C TYR A 86 1.66 -7.14 6.39
N GLY A 87 1.21 -6.34 5.42
CA GLY A 87 1.90 -5.11 5.02
C GLY A 87 2.02 -4.10 6.17
N GLU A 88 0.93 -3.83 6.89
CA GLU A 88 0.92 -2.88 8.02
C GLU A 88 1.86 -3.32 9.16
N VAL A 89 1.89 -4.61 9.49
CA VAL A 89 2.74 -5.13 10.57
C VAL A 89 4.23 -4.99 10.22
N LEU A 90 4.61 -5.30 8.97
CA LEU A 90 6.01 -5.25 8.56
C LEU A 90 6.49 -3.83 8.25
N PHE A 91 5.68 -3.03 7.56
CA PHE A 91 6.11 -1.76 6.98
C PHE A 91 5.43 -0.53 7.59
N GLY A 92 4.40 -0.72 8.43
CA GLY A 92 3.60 0.38 8.97
C GLY A 92 4.04 0.91 10.34
N SER A 93 4.91 0.20 11.06
CA SER A 93 5.39 0.69 12.36
C SER A 93 6.23 1.96 12.19
N PRO A 94 6.11 2.99 13.05
CA PRO A 94 6.77 4.28 12.82
C PRO A 94 8.28 4.20 12.64
N LEU A 95 8.96 3.35 13.42
CA LEU A 95 10.41 3.17 13.33
C LEU A 95 10.81 2.53 12.00
N VAL A 96 10.16 1.42 11.64
CA VAL A 96 10.46 0.70 10.40
C VAL A 96 10.09 1.53 9.18
N ALA A 97 8.87 2.09 9.16
CA ALA A 97 8.40 2.96 8.08
C ALA A 97 9.36 4.13 7.84
N LYS A 98 9.83 4.80 8.91
CA LYS A 98 10.79 5.89 8.80
C LYS A 98 12.10 5.44 8.17
N ASP A 99 12.64 4.30 8.58
CA ASP A 99 13.92 3.79 8.08
C ASP A 99 13.81 3.32 6.62
N VAL A 100 12.88 2.40 6.34
CA VAL A 100 12.77 1.77 5.01
C VAL A 100 12.29 2.72 3.92
N SER A 101 11.50 3.76 4.27
CA SER A 101 11.03 4.76 3.30
C SER A 101 11.98 5.96 3.15
N ALA A 102 13.03 6.07 3.96
CA ALA A 102 13.93 7.23 3.96
C ALA A 102 14.48 7.60 2.56
N PRO A 103 14.95 6.64 1.72
CA PRO A 103 15.40 6.95 0.37
C PRO A 103 14.29 7.53 -0.51
N LEU A 104 13.08 6.97 -0.44
CA LEU A 104 11.92 7.43 -1.21
C LEU A 104 11.46 8.82 -0.76
N ILE A 105 11.42 9.07 0.55
CA ILE A 105 11.12 10.38 1.13
C ILE A 105 12.15 11.43 0.72
N LYS A 106 13.45 11.08 0.73
CA LYS A 106 14.52 11.94 0.22
C LYS A 106 14.32 12.29 -1.26
N TYR A 107 13.96 11.31 -2.08
CA TYR A 107 13.69 11.52 -3.49
C TYR A 107 12.48 12.43 -3.73
N ILE A 108 11.35 12.15 -3.07
CA ILE A 108 10.13 12.98 -3.15
C ILE A 108 10.41 14.40 -2.67
N ASN A 109 11.13 14.56 -1.56
CA ASN A 109 11.52 15.87 -1.06
C ASN A 109 12.38 16.63 -2.08
N ALA A 110 13.34 15.98 -2.72
CA ALA A 110 14.17 16.60 -3.75
C ALA A 110 13.35 17.09 -4.96
N ILE A 111 12.31 16.37 -5.38
CA ILE A 111 11.41 16.80 -6.47
C ILE A 111 10.69 18.11 -6.12
N PHE A 112 10.27 18.27 -4.87
CA PHE A 112 9.38 19.37 -4.47
C PHE A 112 10.10 20.59 -3.87
N THR A 113 11.19 20.38 -3.14
CA THR A 113 11.80 21.42 -2.30
C THR A 113 13.22 21.79 -2.69
N GLN A 114 13.93 20.91 -3.41
CA GLN A 114 15.30 21.18 -3.79
C GLN A 114 15.39 21.57 -5.26
N ASP A 115 16.15 22.62 -5.54
CA ASP A 115 16.46 23.08 -6.91
C ASP A 115 17.51 22.15 -7.58
N VAL A 116 17.46 20.84 -7.30
CA VAL A 116 18.49 19.85 -7.70
C VAL A 116 18.54 19.68 -9.22
N MET A 117 17.45 20.00 -9.89
CA MET A 117 17.40 20.10 -11.34
C MET A 117 17.03 21.54 -11.65
N ARG A 118 17.88 22.26 -12.39
CA ARG A 118 17.60 23.64 -12.85
C ARG A 118 16.22 23.82 -13.51
N GLN A 119 15.54 22.72 -13.87
CA GLN A 119 14.09 22.60 -14.00
C GLN A 119 13.64 21.18 -13.57
N PRO A 120 12.89 20.98 -12.46
CA PRO A 120 12.31 19.67 -12.16
C PRO A 120 11.32 19.28 -13.26
N ALA A 121 11.33 18.00 -13.68
CA ALA A 121 10.36 17.50 -14.63
C ALA A 121 8.95 17.75 -14.10
N LYS A 122 8.06 18.29 -14.95
CA LYS A 122 6.66 18.57 -14.59
C LYS A 122 5.90 17.29 -14.18
N PHE A 123 6.39 16.13 -14.62
CA PHE A 123 5.84 14.82 -14.34
C PHE A 123 6.98 13.87 -13.99
N ASN A 124 6.83 13.15 -12.88
CA ASN A 124 7.76 12.13 -12.42
C ASN A 124 6.94 10.85 -12.16
N LEU A 125 7.42 9.71 -12.66
CA LEU A 125 6.81 8.41 -12.42
C LEU A 125 7.81 7.52 -11.72
N LEU A 126 7.44 7.08 -10.52
CA LEU A 126 8.17 6.06 -9.77
C LEU A 126 7.32 4.78 -9.77
N VAL A 127 7.93 3.67 -10.13
CA VAL A 127 7.31 2.35 -10.14
C VAL A 127 7.99 1.53 -9.07
N ASP A 128 7.20 1.05 -8.11
CA ASP A 128 7.71 0.47 -6.87
C ASP A 128 6.75 -0.61 -6.34
N HIS A 129 7.07 -1.17 -5.17
CA HIS A 129 6.30 -2.22 -4.52
C HIS A 129 5.24 -1.69 -3.54
N ASP A 130 4.32 -2.55 -3.13
CA ASP A 130 3.29 -2.21 -2.14
C ASP A 130 3.90 -1.89 -0.76
N SER A 131 5.00 -2.54 -0.38
CA SER A 131 5.80 -2.24 0.81
C SER A 131 6.26 -0.77 0.86
N ASN A 132 6.66 -0.20 -0.28
CA ASN A 132 7.05 1.20 -0.41
C ASN A 132 5.85 2.12 -0.22
N VAL A 133 4.68 1.76 -0.76
CA VAL A 133 3.43 2.51 -0.53
C VAL A 133 3.04 2.46 0.95
N VAL A 134 3.03 1.28 1.58
CA VAL A 134 2.65 1.16 3.00
C VAL A 134 3.57 1.98 3.89
N SER A 135 4.89 1.86 3.72
CA SER A 135 5.87 2.61 4.52
C SER A 135 5.78 4.12 4.28
N LEU A 136 5.64 4.55 3.01
CA LEU A 136 5.44 5.95 2.64
C LEU A 136 4.19 6.55 3.29
N LEU A 137 3.03 5.90 3.14
CA LEU A 137 1.78 6.43 3.71
C LEU A 137 1.82 6.44 5.25
N SER A 138 2.51 5.46 5.86
CA SER A 138 2.67 5.38 7.31
C SER A 138 3.57 6.51 7.85
N VAL A 139 4.72 6.76 7.22
CA VAL A 139 5.63 7.84 7.67
C VAL A 139 5.04 9.23 7.43
N LEU A 140 4.23 9.39 6.38
CA LEU A 140 3.47 10.62 6.11
C LEU A 140 2.23 10.78 7.02
N LYS A 141 1.97 9.80 7.88
CA LYS A 141 0.81 9.74 8.79
C LYS A 141 -0.51 10.00 8.05
N ILE A 142 -0.70 9.33 6.92
CA ILE A 142 -1.94 9.40 6.16
C ILE A 142 -3.07 8.85 7.04
N LYS A 143 -4.14 9.64 7.18
CA LYS A 143 -5.34 9.24 7.92
C LYS A 143 -5.96 7.99 7.29
N PRO A 144 -6.74 7.21 8.05
CA PRO A 144 -7.43 6.04 7.50
C PRO A 144 -8.24 6.39 6.26
N TYR A 145 -8.04 5.63 5.18
CA TYR A 145 -8.74 5.79 3.91
C TYR A 145 -9.42 4.48 3.51
N GLN A 146 -10.37 4.58 2.58
CA GLN A 146 -11.03 3.44 1.96
C GLN A 146 -10.96 3.59 0.45
N LEU A 147 -10.83 2.46 -0.26
CA LEU A 147 -10.80 2.41 -1.72
C LEU A 147 -12.06 1.67 -2.22
N PRO A 148 -13.15 2.39 -2.53
CA PRO A 148 -14.37 1.79 -3.06
C PRO A 148 -14.14 0.91 -4.29
N GLY A 149 -14.72 -0.30 -4.28
CA GLY A 149 -14.55 -1.27 -5.37
C GLY A 149 -13.20 -1.99 -5.37
N GLN A 150 -12.43 -1.88 -4.28
CA GLN A 150 -11.20 -2.63 -4.08
C GLN A 150 -11.20 -3.48 -2.80
N PHE A 151 -10.49 -4.60 -2.86
CA PHE A 151 -10.25 -5.46 -1.71
C PHE A 151 -9.02 -5.01 -0.91
N GLU A 152 -8.00 -4.56 -1.63
CA GLU A 152 -6.68 -4.24 -1.11
C GLU A 152 -6.60 -2.78 -0.66
N LYS A 153 -5.79 -2.52 0.37
CA LYS A 153 -5.40 -1.14 0.73
C LYS A 153 -4.35 -0.58 -0.22
N THR A 154 -3.55 -1.45 -0.83
CA THR A 154 -2.54 -1.11 -1.84
C THR A 154 -2.81 -1.90 -3.13
N PRO A 155 -3.83 -1.51 -3.93
CA PRO A 155 -4.25 -2.28 -5.10
C PRO A 155 -3.16 -2.38 -6.16
N ILE A 156 -3.13 -3.50 -6.89
CA ILE A 156 -2.27 -3.67 -8.06
C ILE A 156 -2.45 -2.51 -9.05
N GLY A 157 -1.33 -1.98 -9.55
CA GLY A 157 -1.32 -0.84 -10.47
C GLY A 157 -1.77 0.50 -9.86
N GLY A 158 -2.11 0.51 -8.58
CA GLY A 158 -2.47 1.71 -7.81
C GLY A 158 -1.33 2.72 -7.73
N LYS A 159 -1.67 4.01 -7.63
CA LYS A 159 -0.71 5.12 -7.64
C LYS A 159 -1.06 6.12 -6.55
N ILE A 160 -0.04 6.55 -5.81
CA ILE A 160 -0.13 7.75 -4.96
C ILE A 160 0.32 8.94 -5.81
N VAL A 161 -0.60 9.84 -6.10
CA VAL A 161 -0.38 11.00 -6.96
C VAL A 161 -0.23 12.23 -6.08
N PHE A 162 0.97 12.81 -6.06
CA PHE A 162 1.25 14.09 -5.42
C PHE A 162 1.15 15.20 -6.47
N GLU A 163 0.24 16.15 -6.28
CA GLU A 163 -0.03 17.24 -7.22
C GLU A 163 0.25 18.58 -6.55
N ARG A 164 1.22 19.34 -7.08
CA ARG A 164 1.48 20.72 -6.65
C ARG A 164 0.66 21.69 -7.51
N TRP A 165 -0.18 22.49 -6.87
CA TRP A 165 -1.07 23.45 -7.51
C TRP A 165 -0.71 24.88 -7.14
N LYS A 166 -0.99 25.85 -8.03
CA LYS A 166 -0.90 27.28 -7.76
C LYS A 166 -2.31 27.88 -7.81
N ASP A 167 -2.82 28.30 -6.67
CA ASP A 167 -4.00 29.13 -6.57
C ASP A 167 -3.63 30.56 -6.99
N LYS A 168 -4.11 30.98 -8.16
CA LYS A 168 -3.84 32.31 -8.72
C LYS A 168 -4.63 33.42 -8.05
N VAL A 169 -5.76 33.09 -7.40
CA VAL A 169 -6.64 34.10 -6.78
C VAL A 169 -6.02 34.56 -5.46
N ASN A 170 -5.55 33.62 -4.65
CA ASN A 170 -4.96 33.91 -3.34
C ASN A 170 -3.42 33.89 -3.35
N ASP A 171 -2.81 33.68 -4.52
CA ASP A 171 -1.37 33.55 -4.73
C ASP A 171 -0.69 32.44 -3.89
N LYS A 172 -1.41 31.36 -3.57
CA LYS A 172 -0.92 30.26 -2.70
C LYS A 172 -0.47 29.04 -3.48
N ASN A 173 0.56 28.36 -2.97
CA ASN A 173 0.93 27.01 -3.44
C ASN A 173 0.20 25.97 -2.58
N LEU A 174 -0.38 24.97 -3.24
CA LEU A 174 -1.18 23.92 -2.63
C LEU A 174 -0.62 22.55 -3.00
N MET A 175 -0.90 21.56 -2.16
CA MET A 175 -0.61 20.15 -2.39
C MET A 175 -1.92 19.37 -2.34
N LYS A 176 -2.11 18.46 -3.29
CA LYS A 176 -3.18 17.47 -3.28
C LYS A 176 -2.57 16.08 -3.42
N ILE A 177 -3.00 15.15 -2.58
CA ILE A 177 -2.55 13.76 -2.63
C ILE A 177 -3.77 12.89 -2.93
N GLU A 178 -3.70 12.09 -3.98
CA GLU A 178 -4.78 11.17 -4.35
C GLU A 178 -4.27 9.75 -4.54
N TYR A 179 -5.06 8.78 -4.10
CA TYR A 179 -4.91 7.40 -4.51
C TYR A 179 -5.70 7.20 -5.82
N LEU A 180 -4.98 6.99 -6.92
CA LEU A 180 -5.52 6.64 -8.23
C LEU A 180 -5.40 5.13 -8.47
N TYR A 181 -6.51 4.43 -8.74
CA TYR A 181 -6.51 2.97 -8.85
C TYR A 181 -7.65 2.44 -9.73
N GLN A 182 -7.50 1.20 -10.20
CA GLN A 182 -8.59 0.46 -10.84
C GLN A 182 -9.40 -0.31 -9.81
N THR A 183 -10.72 -0.36 -9.98
CA THR A 183 -11.56 -1.31 -9.24
C THR A 183 -11.19 -2.75 -9.58
N ARG A 184 -11.57 -3.70 -8.71
CA ARG A 184 -11.30 -5.13 -8.93
C ARG A 184 -11.87 -5.64 -10.26
N GLU A 185 -13.02 -5.11 -10.68
CA GLU A 185 -13.70 -5.47 -11.92
C GLU A 185 -12.99 -4.84 -13.13
N GLN A 186 -12.59 -3.56 -13.02
CA GLN A 186 -11.80 -2.90 -14.08
C GLN A 186 -10.49 -3.65 -14.36
N ILE A 187 -9.86 -4.26 -13.34
CA ILE A 187 -8.68 -5.09 -13.52
C ILE A 187 -9.07 -6.42 -14.18
N ARG A 188 -10.00 -7.16 -13.56
CA ARG A 188 -10.40 -8.51 -14.01
C ARG A 188 -10.90 -8.54 -15.45
N PHE A 189 -11.65 -7.53 -15.88
CA PHE A 189 -12.24 -7.47 -17.22
C PHE A 189 -11.38 -6.72 -18.23
N GLY A 190 -10.24 -6.16 -17.81
CA GLY A 190 -9.36 -5.39 -18.71
C GLY A 190 -10.04 -4.14 -19.28
N ASP A 191 -10.84 -3.45 -18.46
CA ASP A 191 -11.62 -2.29 -18.89
C ASP A 191 -10.74 -1.20 -19.50
N LYS A 192 -11.15 -0.67 -20.66
CA LYS A 192 -10.51 0.51 -21.25
C LYS A 192 -10.82 1.75 -20.43
N LEU A 193 -9.80 2.30 -19.76
CA LEU A 193 -9.93 3.50 -18.95
C LEU A 193 -9.91 4.77 -19.82
N THR A 194 -10.87 5.66 -19.60
CA THR A 194 -11.01 6.95 -20.29
C THR A 194 -11.52 8.03 -19.34
N LEU A 195 -11.64 9.29 -19.75
CA LEU A 195 -12.26 10.32 -18.91
C LEU A 195 -13.75 10.04 -18.62
N ASN A 196 -14.45 9.35 -19.53
CA ASN A 196 -15.86 8.96 -19.35
C ASN A 196 -16.02 7.63 -18.60
N HIS A 197 -14.97 6.81 -18.57
CA HIS A 197 -14.87 5.57 -17.79
C HIS A 197 -13.56 5.56 -16.98
N PRO A 198 -13.44 6.41 -15.95
CA PRO A 198 -12.15 6.65 -15.33
C PRO A 198 -11.76 5.57 -14.32
N PRO A 199 -10.46 5.41 -14.02
CA PRO A 199 -10.06 4.80 -12.76
C PRO A 199 -10.65 5.58 -11.57
N LYS A 200 -10.74 4.93 -10.42
CA LYS A 200 -11.18 5.59 -9.19
C LYS A 200 -10.07 6.47 -8.62
N ARG A 201 -10.49 7.55 -7.96
CA ARG A 201 -9.63 8.49 -7.22
C ARG A 201 -10.18 8.66 -5.80
N VAL A 202 -9.31 8.66 -4.81
CA VAL A 202 -9.62 8.95 -3.41
C VAL A 202 -8.61 9.97 -2.89
N VAL A 203 -9.07 11.10 -2.35
CA VAL A 203 -8.19 12.07 -1.71
C VAL A 203 -7.63 11.47 -0.42
N LEU A 204 -6.31 11.60 -0.25
CA LEU A 204 -5.60 11.20 0.96
C LEU A 204 -5.28 12.44 1.79
N GLU A 205 -5.42 12.32 3.11
CA GLU A 205 -5.16 13.40 4.04
C GLU A 205 -4.03 13.02 5.00
N MET A 206 -3.01 13.85 5.12
CA MET A 206 -1.96 13.70 6.12
C MET A 206 -2.44 14.29 7.45
N ALA A 207 -2.14 13.63 8.58
CA ALA A 207 -2.46 14.15 9.90
C ALA A 207 -1.89 15.58 10.12
N ASP A 208 -0.67 15.80 9.63
CA ASP A 208 0.07 17.06 9.79
C ASP A 208 -0.05 18.00 8.55
N CYS A 209 -0.96 17.71 7.60
CA CYS A 209 -1.32 18.57 6.47
C CYS A 209 -2.82 18.43 6.14
N PRO A 210 -3.71 19.03 6.97
CA PRO A 210 -5.16 18.89 6.79
C PRO A 210 -5.60 19.51 5.46
N VAL A 211 -6.57 18.86 4.81
CA VAL A 211 -7.11 19.30 3.52
C VAL A 211 -8.34 20.19 3.69
N ASP A 212 -8.54 21.10 2.73
CA ASP A 212 -9.77 21.89 2.60
C ASP A 212 -10.92 21.09 1.96
N ALA A 213 -12.08 21.73 1.75
CA ALA A 213 -13.26 21.10 1.15
C ALA A 213 -13.04 20.56 -0.28
N ASN A 214 -11.98 21.01 -0.97
CA ASN A 214 -11.62 20.58 -2.31
C ASN A 214 -10.47 19.55 -2.31
N GLY A 215 -9.97 19.17 -1.13
CA GLY A 215 -8.91 18.18 -0.96
C GLY A 215 -7.50 18.74 -1.05
N PHE A 216 -7.30 20.05 -0.92
CA PHE A 216 -5.96 20.68 -0.94
C PHE A 216 -5.45 20.97 0.46
N CYS A 217 -4.17 20.71 0.73
CA CYS A 217 -3.47 21.25 1.90
C CYS A 217 -2.41 22.28 1.47
N SER A 218 -1.94 23.10 2.42
CA SER A 218 -0.87 24.08 2.13
C SER A 218 0.42 23.39 1.72
N PHE A 219 1.04 23.85 0.62
CA PHE A 219 2.34 23.33 0.19
C PHE A 219 3.44 23.54 1.24
N ASP A 220 3.34 24.61 2.04
CA ASP A 220 4.31 24.88 3.11
C ASP A 220 4.22 23.85 4.24
N ASN A 221 2.99 23.43 4.60
CA ASN A 221 2.78 22.39 5.60
C ASN A 221 3.31 21.05 5.09
N PHE A 222 2.98 20.70 3.85
CA PHE A 222 3.52 19.49 3.19
C PHE A 222 5.05 19.49 3.19
N SER A 223 5.67 20.60 2.78
CA SER A 223 7.14 20.74 2.73
C SER A 223 7.79 20.64 4.10
N LYS A 224 7.16 21.19 5.14
CA LYS A 224 7.62 21.03 6.54
C LYS A 224 7.59 19.58 6.98
N VAL A 225 6.51 18.84 6.66
CA VAL A 225 6.44 17.41 6.98
C VAL A 225 7.57 16.65 6.28
N LEU A 226 7.75 16.80 4.97
CA LEU A 226 8.83 16.13 4.24
C LEU A 226 10.22 16.47 4.80
N SER A 227 10.47 17.74 5.12
CA SER A 227 11.74 18.20 5.68
C SER A 227 12.02 17.58 7.06
N SER A 228 10.98 17.47 7.92
CA SER A 228 11.11 16.85 9.24
C SER A 228 11.46 15.36 9.17
N LEU A 229 11.14 14.70 8.06
CA LEU A 229 11.48 13.30 7.81
C LEU A 229 12.89 13.11 7.25
N GLN A 230 13.56 14.18 6.78
CA GLN A 230 14.96 14.12 6.31
C GLN A 230 15.97 14.05 7.44
N THR A 231 15.64 14.55 8.63
CA THR A 231 16.56 14.54 9.77
C THR A 231 16.69 13.11 10.31
N SER A 232 17.86 12.54 10.07
CA SER A 232 18.28 11.21 10.54
C SER A 232 17.91 11.00 12.00
N SER A 233 17.52 9.76 12.32
CA SER A 233 17.54 9.25 13.70
C SER A 233 18.86 9.65 14.41
N PRO A 234 18.85 9.86 15.74
CA PRO A 234 20.07 10.13 16.48
C PRO A 234 21.12 9.09 16.12
N LYS A 235 22.37 9.52 15.91
CA LYS A 235 23.50 8.58 15.87
C LYS A 235 23.42 7.76 17.16
N THR A 236 23.19 6.46 17.03
CA THR A 236 23.41 5.52 18.13
C THR A 236 24.89 5.61 18.49
N GLU A 237 25.16 6.10 19.70
CA GLU A 237 26.40 5.84 20.43
C GLU A 237 26.58 4.33 20.67
#